data_AF-A0A6P5RUG7-F1
#
_entry.id   AF-A0A6P5RUG7-F1
#
_cell.length_a   1.000
_cell.length_b   1.000
_cell.length_c   1.000
_cell.angle_alpha   90.00
_cell.angle_beta   90.00
_cell.angle_gamma   90.00
#
_symmetry.space_group_name_H-M   'P 1'
#
loop_
_entity.id
_entity.type
_entity.pdbx_description
1 polymer ?
#
loop_
_entity_poly.entity_id
_entity_poly.type
_entity_poly.pdbx_seq_one_letter_code
_entity_poly.pdbx_strand_id
1 'polypeptide(L)'
;MFQKFEQELMQSLPCFMELKMDDASKAIYKVSERKRGKTRVTEVVYDKYFDQWSCSCKGFEFIGILCCHALALLKREQIEYLPNKYILNRWKKTAKSGFVSDSNGNEIKDCENSSLLIKRSRMSILASDVIEHALMSEEGCELLSNNLNDTRVTLKLLNDGVSPSKVGGSQTRYLKDPKRVTHKGSSKRVKGAKEKGMERGIRHCQQCGQTSHDIRRCPRMANTPTSPSDNEESTPINLSDP
;
A
#
# COMPACT_ATOMS: atom_id res chain seq x y z
N MET A 1 17.85 -7.96 11.68
CA MET A 1 18.24 -8.51 13.00
C MET A 1 18.59 -9.99 12.86
N PHE A 2 17.67 -10.82 12.36
CA PHE A 2 17.92 -12.24 12.05
C PHE A 2 19.20 -12.45 11.23
N GLN A 3 19.38 -11.72 10.12
CA GLN A 3 20.62 -11.77 9.31
C GLN A 3 21.92 -11.54 10.10
N LYS A 4 21.90 -10.69 11.14
CA LYS A 4 23.09 -10.47 11.99
C LYS A 4 23.36 -11.68 12.88
N PHE A 5 22.30 -12.27 13.44
CA PHE A 5 22.42 -13.50 14.23
C PHE A 5 22.89 -14.67 13.34
N GLU A 6 22.31 -14.82 12.16
CA GLU A 6 22.72 -15.81 11.16
C GLU A 6 24.21 -15.63 10.79
N GLN A 7 24.65 -14.40 10.59
CA GLN A 7 26.06 -14.09 10.34
C GLN A 7 26.97 -14.52 11.51
N GLU A 8 26.60 -14.21 12.76
CA GLU A 8 27.36 -14.65 13.95
C GLU A 8 27.36 -16.17 14.07
N LEU A 9 26.24 -16.84 13.75
CA LEU A 9 26.12 -18.29 13.76
C LEU A 9 27.04 -18.93 12.72
N MET A 10 27.07 -18.41 11.49
CA MET A 10 27.98 -18.86 10.44
C MET A 10 29.45 -18.63 10.80
N GLN A 11 29.76 -17.51 11.47
CA GLN A 11 31.12 -17.20 11.96
C GLN A 11 31.54 -18.09 13.15
N SER A 12 30.58 -18.68 13.86
CA SER A 12 30.88 -19.61 14.95
C SER A 12 31.42 -20.95 14.45
N LEU A 13 31.04 -21.38 13.24
CA LEU A 13 31.43 -22.66 12.66
C LEU A 13 32.96 -22.87 12.54
N PRO A 14 33.75 -21.92 12.02
CA PRO A 14 35.21 -22.07 11.93
C PRO A 14 35.95 -21.71 13.23
N CYS A 15 35.25 -21.39 14.32
CA CYS A 15 35.93 -21.06 15.58
C CYS A 15 36.60 -22.31 16.17
N PHE A 16 37.88 -22.19 16.46
CA PHE A 16 38.60 -23.22 17.20
C PHE A 16 38.53 -22.93 18.70
N MET A 17 38.40 -23.97 19.52
CA MET A 17 38.13 -23.82 20.94
C MET A 17 39.00 -24.77 21.77
N GLU A 18 39.57 -24.22 22.84
CA GLU A 18 40.42 -24.95 23.79
C GLU A 18 39.87 -24.76 25.21
N LEU A 19 39.61 -25.86 25.93
CA LEU A 19 39.22 -25.80 27.33
C LEU A 19 40.43 -25.41 28.18
N LYS A 20 40.28 -24.40 29.06
CA LYS A 20 41.34 -23.97 29.97
C LYS A 20 41.11 -24.39 31.40
N MET A 21 39.86 -24.35 31.83
CA MET A 21 39.49 -24.72 33.19
C MET A 21 38.06 -25.19 33.16
N ASP A 22 37.79 -26.22 33.95
CA ASP A 22 36.46 -26.73 34.19
C ASP A 22 36.35 -27.10 35.66
N ASP A 23 35.56 -26.34 36.42
CA ASP A 23 35.30 -26.58 37.83
C ASP A 23 33.79 -26.80 38.08
N ALA A 24 33.40 -27.01 39.34
CA ALA A 24 31.99 -27.26 39.67
C ALA A 24 31.06 -26.08 39.36
N SER A 25 31.58 -24.85 39.34
CA SER A 25 30.82 -23.61 39.17
C SER A 25 30.83 -23.07 37.73
N LYS A 26 31.93 -23.26 36.99
CA LYS A 26 32.11 -22.68 35.66
C LYS A 26 33.10 -23.47 34.81
N ALA A 27 32.99 -23.28 33.50
CA ALA A 27 33.98 -23.70 32.52
C ALA A 27 34.50 -22.48 31.74
N ILE A 28 35.81 -22.43 31.49
CA ILE A 28 36.49 -21.36 30.77
C ILE A 28 37.13 -21.92 29.51
N TYR A 29 36.82 -21.30 28.38
CA TYR A 29 37.31 -21.69 27.06
C TYR A 29 38.04 -20.53 26.40
N LYS A 30 39.18 -20.82 25.76
CA LYS A 30 39.77 -19.93 24.77
C LYS A 30 39.18 -20.25 23.41
N VAL A 31 38.59 -19.26 22.77
CA VAL A 31 37.98 -19.36 21.46
C VAL A 31 38.73 -18.46 20.48
N SER A 32 39.25 -19.07 19.42
CA SER A 32 39.96 -18.37 18.36
C SER A 32 39.13 -18.28 17.08
N GLU A 33 38.96 -17.06 16.58
CA GLU A 33 38.30 -16.73 15.32
C GLU A 33 39.34 -16.24 14.32
N ARG A 34 39.30 -16.75 13.08
CA ARG A 34 40.10 -16.20 11.97
C ARG A 34 39.23 -15.27 11.13
N LYS A 35 39.56 -13.98 11.12
CA LYS A 35 38.82 -12.94 10.41
C LYS A 35 39.76 -12.06 9.61
N ARG A 36 39.56 -11.98 8.29
CA ARG A 36 40.38 -11.18 7.36
C ARG A 36 41.89 -11.46 7.51
N GLY A 37 42.26 -12.74 7.60
CA GLY A 37 43.65 -13.16 7.75
C GLY A 37 44.24 -12.98 9.15
N LYS A 38 43.54 -12.36 10.10
CA LYS A 38 43.99 -12.19 11.49
C LYS A 38 43.28 -13.17 12.41
N THR A 39 44.03 -13.74 13.35
CA THR A 39 43.47 -14.58 14.42
C THR A 39 43.19 -13.72 15.64
N ARG A 40 41.95 -13.76 16.12
CA ARG A 40 41.54 -13.12 17.37
C ARG A 40 41.24 -14.23 18.37
N VAL A 41 41.76 -14.10 19.59
CA VAL A 41 41.51 -15.05 20.67
C VAL A 41 40.72 -14.34 21.75
N THR A 42 39.66 -14.98 22.22
CA THR A 42 38.78 -14.48 23.26
C THR A 42 38.55 -15.56 24.30
N GLU A 43 38.30 -15.14 25.52
CA GLU A 43 37.83 -16.02 26.58
C GLU A 43 36.30 -16.04 26.60
N VAL A 44 35.73 -17.24 26.68
CA VAL A 44 34.30 -17.50 26.91
C VAL A 44 34.16 -18.27 28.21
N VAL A 45 33.32 -17.76 29.11
CA VAL A 45 33.00 -18.38 30.39
C VAL A 45 31.58 -18.90 30.34
N TYR A 46 31.40 -20.18 30.67
CA TYR A 46 30.12 -20.80 30.93
C TYR A 46 29.94 -20.95 32.44
N ASP A 47 29.02 -20.19 33.01
CA ASP A 47 28.56 -20.31 34.39
C ASP A 47 27.50 -21.42 34.44
N LYS A 48 27.83 -22.51 35.14
CA LYS A 48 27.00 -23.71 35.22
C LYS A 48 25.81 -23.53 36.16
N TYR A 49 25.93 -22.64 37.15
CA TYR A 49 24.87 -22.43 38.14
C TYR A 49 23.71 -21.66 37.53
N PHE A 50 24.03 -20.61 36.78
CA PHE A 50 23.01 -19.75 36.16
C PHE A 50 22.70 -20.12 34.71
N ASP A 51 23.36 -21.14 34.16
CA ASP A 51 23.28 -21.54 32.75
C ASP A 51 23.58 -20.36 31.80
N GLN A 52 24.77 -19.76 31.95
CA GLN A 52 25.12 -18.50 31.31
C GLN A 52 26.48 -18.49 30.63
N TRP A 53 26.49 -18.06 29.38
CA TRP A 53 27.68 -17.77 28.60
C TRP A 53 28.00 -16.28 28.60
N SER A 54 29.26 -15.95 28.90
CA SER A 54 29.79 -14.60 28.73
C SER A 54 31.06 -14.67 27.91
N CYS A 55 31.26 -13.69 27.03
CA CYS A 55 32.46 -13.60 26.21
C CYS A 55 33.17 -12.27 26.49
N SER A 56 34.49 -12.35 26.62
CA SER A 56 35.38 -11.19 26.78
C SER A 56 35.28 -10.17 25.63
N CYS A 57 34.77 -10.57 24.44
CA CYS A 57 34.52 -9.62 23.35
C CYS A 57 33.29 -8.72 23.57
N LYS A 58 32.46 -9.02 24.57
CA LYS A 58 31.28 -8.23 24.96
C LYS A 58 30.25 -8.00 23.84
N GLY A 59 30.20 -8.90 22.86
CA GLY A 59 29.30 -8.78 21.72
C GLY A 59 27.82 -8.72 22.11
N PHE A 60 27.41 -9.48 23.13
CA PHE A 60 26.05 -9.43 23.62
C PHE A 60 25.75 -8.11 24.33
N GLU A 61 26.66 -7.61 25.16
CA GLU A 61 26.48 -6.35 25.88
C GLU A 61 26.43 -5.14 24.94
N PHE A 62 27.20 -5.15 23.84
CA PHE A 62 27.23 -4.05 22.88
C PHE A 62 26.17 -4.13 21.77
N ILE A 63 25.96 -5.32 21.18
CA ILE A 63 25.10 -5.50 20.00
C ILE A 63 23.74 -6.08 20.42
N GLY A 64 23.69 -6.73 21.58
CA GLY A 64 22.57 -7.53 22.04
C GLY A 64 22.59 -8.95 21.53
N ILE A 65 23.52 -9.35 20.66
CA ILE A 65 23.60 -10.70 20.09
C ILE A 65 24.78 -11.45 20.67
N LEU A 66 24.57 -12.73 21.02
CA LEU A 66 25.70 -13.61 21.29
C LEU A 66 26.66 -13.60 20.10
N CYS A 67 27.92 -13.26 20.37
CA CYS A 67 28.97 -13.30 19.37
C CYS A 67 29.23 -14.74 18.91
N CYS A 68 29.87 -14.87 17.75
CA CYS A 68 30.36 -16.13 17.19
C CYS A 68 31.09 -17.01 18.22
N HIS A 69 31.89 -16.42 19.11
CA HIS A 69 32.64 -17.16 20.13
C HIS A 69 31.74 -17.88 21.15
N ALA A 70 30.71 -17.20 21.65
CA ALA A 70 29.76 -17.77 22.60
C ALA A 70 28.87 -18.81 21.90
N LEU A 71 28.41 -18.51 20.68
CA LEU A 71 27.63 -19.45 19.87
C LEU A 71 28.40 -20.74 19.55
N ALA A 72 29.72 -20.65 19.32
CA ALA A 72 30.56 -21.83 19.11
C ALA A 72 30.56 -22.76 20.33
N LEU A 73 30.50 -22.18 21.54
CA LEU A 73 30.44 -22.97 22.77
C LEU A 73 29.05 -23.59 22.97
N LEU A 74 27.96 -22.85 22.73
CA LEU A 74 26.61 -23.43 22.75
C LEU A 74 26.50 -24.62 21.80
N LYS A 75 27.05 -24.50 20.59
CA LYS A 75 27.07 -25.59 19.61
C LYS A 75 27.87 -26.79 20.10
N ARG A 76 29.04 -26.56 20.72
CA ARG A 76 29.89 -27.63 21.28
C ARG A 76 29.16 -28.40 22.39
N GLU A 77 28.47 -27.68 23.26
CA GLU A 77 27.65 -28.25 24.34
C GLU A 77 26.33 -28.86 23.82
N GLN A 78 26.10 -28.88 22.50
CA GLN A 78 24.89 -29.42 21.85
C GLN A 78 23.60 -28.77 22.35
N ILE A 79 23.66 -27.48 22.66
CA ILE A 79 22.51 -26.71 23.10
C ILE A 79 21.78 -26.19 21.87
N GLU A 80 20.61 -26.77 21.60
CA GLU A 80 19.80 -26.49 20.42
C GLU A 80 18.85 -25.30 20.58
N TYR A 81 18.78 -24.71 21.78
CA TYR A 81 17.94 -23.56 22.07
C TYR A 81 18.76 -22.38 22.57
N LEU A 82 18.27 -21.17 22.33
CA LEU A 82 18.87 -19.96 22.90
C LEU A 82 18.18 -19.66 24.25
N PRO A 83 18.90 -19.60 25.38
CA PRO A 83 18.31 -19.26 26.66
C PRO A 83 17.59 -17.90 26.62
N ASN A 84 16.46 -17.81 27.33
CA ASN A 84 15.56 -16.65 27.27
C ASN A 84 16.24 -15.31 27.58
N LYS A 85 17.26 -15.30 28.46
CA LYS A 85 18.00 -14.08 28.80
C LYS A 85 18.73 -13.43 27.62
N TYR A 86 19.07 -14.22 26.59
CA TYR A 86 19.66 -13.70 25.37
C TYR A 86 18.61 -13.27 24.34
N ILE A 87 17.33 -13.58 24.54
CA ILE A 87 16.23 -13.15 23.68
C ILE A 87 15.66 -11.84 24.21
N LEU A 88 16.28 -10.73 23.78
CA LEU A 88 15.88 -9.39 24.20
C LEU A 88 14.46 -9.05 23.71
N ASN A 89 13.72 -8.24 24.47
CA ASN A 89 12.33 -7.89 24.14
C ASN A 89 12.19 -7.29 22.74
N ARG A 90 13.16 -6.49 22.28
CA ARG A 90 13.19 -5.94 20.92
C ARG A 90 13.27 -7.00 19.80
N TRP A 91 13.52 -8.26 20.11
CA TRP A 91 13.58 -9.38 19.15
C TRP A 91 12.33 -10.26 19.17
N LYS A 92 11.53 -10.18 20.22
CA LYS A 92 10.28 -10.94 20.30
C LYS A 92 9.30 -10.38 19.26
N LYS A 93 8.45 -11.22 18.68
CA LYS A 93 7.36 -10.75 17.79
C LYS A 93 6.45 -9.73 18.49
N THR A 94 6.34 -9.84 19.81
CA THR A 94 5.60 -8.93 20.70
C THR A 94 6.34 -7.63 21.02
N ALA A 95 7.55 -7.40 20.49
CA ALA A 95 8.27 -6.13 20.65
C ALA A 95 7.44 -4.92 20.21
N LYS A 96 6.56 -5.13 19.22
CA LYS A 96 5.66 -4.11 18.67
C LYS A 96 4.26 -4.12 19.32
N SER A 97 4.01 -5.02 20.26
CA SER A 97 2.69 -5.22 20.90
C SER A 97 2.71 -4.93 22.40
N GLY A 98 3.82 -4.42 22.95
CA GLY A 98 3.95 -4.14 24.38
C GLY A 98 3.54 -2.71 24.71
N PHE A 99 2.76 -2.56 25.77
CA PHE A 99 2.63 -1.32 26.51
C PHE A 99 4.00 -0.86 26.99
N VAL A 100 4.34 0.41 26.74
CA VAL A 100 5.53 1.02 27.32
C VAL A 100 5.15 1.40 28.74
N SER A 101 5.88 0.93 29.74
CA SER A 101 5.69 1.38 31.12
C SER A 101 6.80 2.34 31.52
N ASP A 102 6.48 3.34 32.33
CA ASP A 102 7.49 4.22 32.93
C ASP A 102 8.29 3.47 34.01
N SER A 103 9.30 4.15 34.58
CA SER A 103 10.13 3.63 35.69
C SER A 103 9.33 3.23 36.94
N ASN A 104 8.07 3.65 37.01
CA ASN A 104 7.18 3.44 38.15
C ASN A 104 6.14 2.34 37.85
N GLY A 105 6.26 1.66 36.70
CA GLY A 105 5.38 0.58 36.29
C GLY A 105 4.02 1.04 35.77
N ASN A 106 3.80 2.36 35.60
CA ASN A 106 2.57 2.86 35.02
C ASN A 106 2.60 2.63 33.51
N GLU A 107 1.52 2.09 32.98
CA GLU A 107 1.27 1.99 31.55
C GLU A 107 1.26 3.40 30.94
N ILE A 108 2.27 3.73 30.15
CA ILE A 108 2.27 4.91 29.30
C ILE A 108 1.26 4.62 28.20
N LYS A 109 0.03 5.05 28.43
CA LYS A 109 -0.98 5.10 27.37
C LYS A 109 -0.46 6.11 26.36
N ASP A 110 -0.11 5.61 25.17
CA ASP A 110 0.05 6.44 23.99
C ASP A 110 -1.18 7.38 23.95
N CYS A 111 -0.92 8.69 23.98
CA CYS A 111 -1.96 9.70 23.79
C CYS A 111 -2.82 9.34 22.56
N GLU A 112 -4.05 9.82 22.48
CA GLU A 112 -5.11 9.53 21.47
C GLU A 112 -4.71 9.32 19.99
N ASN A 113 -3.48 9.64 19.59
CA ASN A 113 -2.83 9.18 18.36
C ASN A 113 -1.94 7.94 18.58
N SER A 114 -2.53 6.75 18.71
CA SER A 114 -1.81 5.49 18.41
C SER A 114 -1.11 5.64 17.06
N SER A 115 0.21 5.70 17.12
CA SER A 115 1.07 6.48 16.23
C SER A 115 0.89 6.13 14.75
N LEU A 116 0.93 7.15 13.89
CA LEU A 116 0.97 6.99 12.43
C LEU A 116 2.01 5.94 11.98
N LEU A 117 3.07 5.74 12.76
CA LEU A 117 4.11 4.72 12.56
C LEU A 117 3.59 3.28 12.70
N ILE A 118 2.73 3.00 13.69
CA ILE A 118 2.10 1.68 13.84
C ILE A 118 1.15 1.41 12.69
N LYS A 119 0.31 2.39 12.33
CA LYS A 119 -0.60 2.30 11.17
C LYS A 119 0.19 2.07 9.87
N ARG A 120 1.25 2.84 9.64
CA ARG A 120 2.18 2.69 8.50
C ARG A 120 2.82 1.31 8.47
N SER A 121 3.30 0.82 9.60
CA SER A 121 3.94 -0.49 9.70
C SER A 121 2.97 -1.63 9.34
N ARG A 122 1.72 -1.57 9.82
CA ARG A 122 0.68 -2.56 9.48
C ARG A 122 0.34 -2.53 7.99
N MET A 123 0.14 -1.33 7.42
CA MET A 123 -0.15 -1.17 5.99
C MET A 123 1.01 -1.68 5.12
N SER A 124 2.26 -1.46 5.53
CA SER A 124 3.43 -1.93 4.78
C SER A 124 3.50 -3.46 4.72
N ILE A 125 3.20 -4.15 5.82
CA ILE A 125 3.21 -5.63 5.85
C ILE A 125 2.14 -6.19 4.92
N LEU A 126 0.91 -5.66 5.02
CA LEU A 126 -0.19 -6.07 4.15
C LEU A 126 0.10 -5.81 2.67
N ALA A 127 0.69 -4.65 2.35
CA ALA A 127 1.04 -4.32 0.97
C ALA A 127 2.06 -5.32 0.39
N SER A 128 3.10 -5.69 1.17
CA SER A 128 4.07 -6.69 0.72
C SER A 128 3.45 -8.06 0.44
N ASP A 129 2.59 -8.54 1.33
CA ASP A 129 1.89 -9.82 1.19
C ASP A 129 1.01 -9.86 -0.08
N VAL A 130 0.23 -8.80 -0.31
CA VAL A 130 -0.61 -8.67 -1.51
C VAL A 130 0.24 -8.57 -2.79
N ILE A 131 1.39 -7.89 -2.73
CA ILE A 131 2.32 -7.83 -3.87
C ILE A 131 2.86 -9.22 -4.21
N GLU A 132 3.28 -10.01 -3.22
CA GLU A 132 3.78 -11.37 -3.49
C GLU A 132 2.73 -12.25 -4.16
N HIS A 133 1.47 -12.17 -3.71
CA HIS A 133 0.37 -12.87 -4.35
C HIS A 133 0.06 -12.37 -5.76
N ALA A 134 0.11 -11.05 -5.99
CA ALA A 134 -0.15 -10.46 -7.30
C ALA A 134 0.92 -10.85 -8.34
N LEU A 135 2.18 -10.98 -7.92
CA LEU A 135 3.30 -11.36 -8.79
C LEU A 135 3.22 -12.80 -9.32
N MET A 136 2.26 -13.60 -8.86
CA MET A 136 2.05 -14.97 -9.32
C MET A 136 1.34 -15.05 -10.69
N SER A 137 0.73 -13.96 -11.18
CA SER A 137 0.13 -13.90 -12.52
C SER A 137 0.13 -12.48 -13.09
N GLU A 138 0.03 -12.38 -14.43
CA GLU A 138 -0.01 -11.09 -15.12
C GLU A 138 -1.31 -10.33 -14.79
N GLU A 139 -2.44 -11.05 -14.76
CA GLU A 139 -3.75 -10.49 -14.40
C GLU A 139 -3.78 -10.00 -12.94
N GLY A 140 -3.10 -10.70 -12.03
CA GLY A 140 -2.95 -10.30 -10.64
C GLY A 140 -2.18 -8.97 -10.50
N CYS A 141 -1.10 -8.81 -11.28
CA CYS A 141 -0.32 -7.58 -11.33
C CYS A 141 -1.12 -6.40 -11.87
N GLU A 142 -1.86 -6.60 -12.96
CA GLU A 142 -2.73 -5.57 -13.54
C GLU A 142 -3.84 -5.15 -12.58
N LEU A 143 -4.51 -6.13 -11.94
CA LEU A 143 -5.56 -5.88 -10.96
C LEU A 143 -5.03 -5.04 -9.79
N LEU A 144 -3.89 -5.43 -9.21
CA LEU A 144 -3.31 -4.70 -8.09
C LEU A 144 -2.90 -3.29 -8.50
N SER A 145 -2.27 -3.13 -9.67
CA SER A 145 -1.83 -1.83 -10.18
C SER A 145 -2.99 -0.86 -10.39
N ASN A 146 -4.10 -1.33 -10.97
CA ASN A 146 -5.31 -0.53 -11.16
C ASN A 146 -5.92 -0.11 -9.81
N ASN A 147 -6.09 -1.07 -8.89
CA ASN A 147 -6.63 -0.78 -7.55
C ASN A 147 -5.77 0.21 -6.75
N LEU A 148 -4.44 0.09 -6.83
CA LEU A 148 -3.51 1.02 -6.17
C LEU A 148 -3.61 2.43 -6.75
N ASN A 149 -3.75 2.56 -8.08
CA ASN A 149 -3.96 3.85 -8.73
C ASN A 149 -5.29 4.49 -8.32
N ASP A 150 -6.38 3.72 -8.31
CA ASP A 150 -7.71 4.19 -7.89
C ASP A 150 -7.71 4.63 -6.42
N THR A 151 -7.08 3.82 -5.56
CA THR A 151 -6.91 4.13 -4.14
C THR A 151 -6.07 5.40 -3.96
N ARG A 152 -5.00 5.57 -4.74
CA ARG A 152 -4.15 6.76 -4.71
C ARG A 152 -4.93 8.03 -5.07
N VAL A 153 -5.78 7.98 -6.10
CA VAL A 153 -6.64 9.11 -6.47
C VAL A 153 -7.62 9.42 -5.34
N THR A 154 -8.28 8.40 -4.80
CA THR A 154 -9.25 8.54 -3.71
C THR A 154 -8.62 9.16 -2.45
N LEU A 155 -7.42 8.72 -2.08
CA LEU A 155 -6.69 9.26 -0.93
C LEU A 155 -6.28 10.73 -1.12
N LYS A 156 -5.93 11.15 -2.34
CA LYS A 156 -5.67 12.57 -2.65
C LYS A 156 -6.92 13.41 -2.45
N LEU A 157 -8.06 12.98 -3.00
CA LEU A 157 -9.34 13.68 -2.83
C LEU A 157 -9.73 13.83 -1.36
N LEU A 158 -9.56 12.77 -0.57
CA LEU A 158 -9.82 12.79 0.87
C LEU A 158 -8.91 13.79 1.60
N ASN A 159 -7.63 13.88 1.21
CA ASN A 159 -6.69 14.82 1.82
C ASN A 159 -6.99 16.29 1.43
N ASP A 160 -7.57 16.51 0.25
CA ASP A 160 -7.98 17.84 -0.23
C ASP A 160 -9.38 18.25 0.29
N GLY A 161 -9.98 17.46 1.20
CA GLY A 161 -11.29 17.73 1.79
C GLY A 161 -12.48 17.46 0.85
N VAL A 162 -12.25 16.83 -0.30
CA VAL A 162 -13.28 16.46 -1.28
C VAL A 162 -13.75 15.04 -0.98
N SER A 163 -15.01 14.87 -0.54
CA SER A 163 -15.58 13.54 -0.30
C SER A 163 -15.68 12.73 -1.61
N PRO A 164 -15.12 11.50 -1.67
CA PRO A 164 -15.28 10.64 -2.83
C PRO A 164 -16.74 10.22 -2.93
N SER A 165 -17.45 10.74 -3.92
CA SER A 165 -18.73 10.16 -4.33
C SER A 165 -18.43 8.77 -4.88
N LYS A 166 -18.96 7.73 -4.22
CA LYS A 166 -18.87 6.34 -4.69
C LYS A 166 -19.30 6.26 -6.16
N VAL A 167 -18.37 6.00 -7.06
CA VAL A 167 -18.67 5.64 -8.44
C VAL A 167 -18.76 4.12 -8.49
N GLY A 168 -19.99 3.64 -8.50
CA GLY A 168 -20.34 2.25 -8.73
C GLY A 168 -21.84 2.20 -9.02
N GLY A 169 -22.18 2.08 -10.31
CA GLY A 169 -23.55 1.92 -10.78
C GLY A 169 -24.02 3.07 -11.67
N SER A 170 -24.24 2.73 -12.94
CA SER A 170 -24.76 3.58 -14.01
C SER A 170 -26.00 4.38 -13.58
N GLN A 171 -25.84 5.69 -13.38
CA GLN A 171 -26.95 6.64 -13.45
C GLN A 171 -26.40 8.01 -13.84
N THR A 172 -26.68 8.40 -15.08
CA THR A 172 -26.41 9.74 -15.62
C THR A 172 -27.19 10.78 -14.82
N ARG A 173 -26.63 11.26 -13.71
CA ARG A 173 -27.13 12.47 -13.04
C ARG A 173 -26.61 13.67 -13.82
N TYR A 174 -27.48 14.21 -14.67
CA TYR A 174 -27.31 15.54 -15.25
C TYR A 174 -27.00 16.53 -14.13
N LEU A 175 -25.76 17.03 -14.09
CA LEU A 175 -25.38 18.14 -13.25
C LEU A 175 -26.16 19.36 -13.77
N LYS A 176 -27.17 19.81 -13.03
CA LYS A 176 -27.86 21.07 -13.35
C LYS A 176 -26.98 22.23 -12.92
N ASP A 177 -26.86 23.22 -13.80
CA ASP A 177 -26.18 24.47 -13.49
C ASP A 177 -26.72 25.06 -12.17
N PRO A 178 -25.85 25.63 -11.32
CA PRO A 178 -26.28 26.30 -10.10
C PRO A 178 -27.34 27.36 -10.43
N LYS A 179 -28.37 27.50 -9.59
CA LYS A 179 -29.34 28.59 -9.74
C LYS A 179 -28.56 29.91 -9.77
N ARG A 180 -28.63 30.63 -10.89
CA ARG A 180 -28.03 31.95 -11.04
C ARG A 180 -28.69 32.90 -10.04
N VAL A 181 -28.04 33.13 -8.90
CA VAL A 181 -28.51 34.10 -7.91
C VAL A 181 -28.11 35.48 -8.40
N THR A 182 -29.10 36.34 -8.64
CA THR A 182 -28.87 37.75 -8.92
C THR A 182 -28.36 38.44 -7.67
N HIS A 183 -27.32 39.26 -7.81
CA HIS A 183 -26.82 40.11 -6.73
C HIS A 183 -27.97 40.96 -6.17
N LYS A 184 -28.01 41.13 -4.85
CA LYS A 184 -29.04 41.93 -4.15
C LYS A 184 -29.03 43.35 -4.75
N GLY A 185 -30.09 43.72 -5.46
CA GLY A 185 -30.24 45.02 -6.15
C GLY A 185 -30.47 44.96 -7.66
N SER A 186 -30.34 43.80 -8.33
CA SER A 186 -30.60 43.69 -9.77
C SER A 186 -32.09 43.41 -10.06
N SER A 187 -32.92 44.44 -10.14
CA SER A 187 -34.28 44.29 -10.67
C SER A 187 -34.24 43.90 -12.16
N LYS A 188 -35.15 43.01 -12.58
CA LYS A 188 -35.27 42.62 -14.00
C LYS A 188 -35.65 43.86 -14.83
N ARG A 189 -34.88 44.13 -15.90
CA ARG A 189 -35.19 45.19 -16.85
C ARG A 189 -36.63 45.08 -17.35
N VAL A 190 -37.39 46.17 -17.28
CA VAL A 190 -38.74 46.24 -17.83
C VAL A 190 -38.64 46.15 -19.36
N LYS A 191 -39.23 45.10 -19.95
CA LYS A 191 -39.30 44.92 -21.41
C LYS A 191 -40.29 45.92 -22.02
N GLY A 192 -39.90 46.52 -23.15
CA GLY A 192 -40.73 47.47 -23.89
C GLY A 192 -41.87 46.80 -24.68
N ALA A 193 -42.88 47.56 -25.08
CA ALA A 193 -44.07 47.05 -25.78
C ALA A 193 -43.74 46.31 -27.10
N LYS A 194 -42.74 46.81 -27.84
CA LYS A 194 -42.27 46.17 -29.08
C LYS A 194 -41.63 44.79 -28.84
N GLU A 195 -40.95 44.64 -27.70
CA GLU A 195 -40.27 43.41 -27.30
C GLU A 195 -41.29 42.34 -26.84
N LYS A 196 -42.36 42.76 -26.16
CA LYS A 196 -43.50 41.89 -25.81
C LYS A 196 -44.27 41.41 -27.04
N GLY A 197 -44.39 42.25 -28.08
CA GLY A 197 -45.06 41.87 -29.34
C GLY A 197 -44.24 40.92 -30.23
N MET A 198 -42.94 40.78 -29.99
CA MET A 198 -42.04 39.92 -30.77
C MET A 198 -41.80 38.54 -30.15
N GLU A 199 -42.35 38.25 -28.97
CA GLU A 199 -42.28 36.91 -28.36
C GLU A 199 -43.10 35.91 -29.20
N ARG A 200 -42.42 35.25 -30.14
CA ARG A 200 -43.00 34.12 -30.88
C ARG A 200 -43.11 32.94 -29.93
N GLY A 201 -44.30 32.37 -29.83
CA GLY A 201 -44.57 31.18 -29.01
C GLY A 201 -43.60 30.04 -29.32
N ILE A 202 -43.37 29.18 -28.33
CA ILE A 202 -42.43 28.06 -28.44
C ILE A 202 -42.84 27.20 -29.64
N ARG A 203 -41.91 27.00 -30.58
CA ARG A 203 -42.16 26.20 -31.79
C ARG A 203 -42.11 24.72 -31.43
N HIS A 204 -43.13 23.98 -31.84
CA HIS A 204 -43.24 22.54 -31.62
C HIS A 204 -42.89 21.82 -32.94
N CYS A 205 -42.21 20.68 -32.83
CA CYS A 205 -41.91 19.81 -33.95
C CYS A 205 -43.20 19.33 -34.61
N GLN A 206 -43.35 19.52 -35.92
CA GLN A 206 -44.57 19.14 -36.65
C GLN A 206 -44.82 17.63 -36.68
N GLN A 207 -43.78 16.80 -36.50
CA GLN A 207 -43.93 15.33 -36.53
C GLN A 207 -44.27 14.71 -35.17
N CYS A 208 -43.75 15.26 -34.07
CA CYS A 208 -43.88 14.64 -32.74
C CYS A 208 -44.44 15.58 -31.67
N GLY A 209 -44.65 16.86 -32.01
CA GLY A 209 -45.17 17.88 -31.10
C GLY A 209 -44.20 18.35 -30.02
N GLN A 210 -42.95 17.85 -29.96
CA GLN A 210 -41.99 18.25 -28.92
C GLN A 210 -41.27 19.56 -29.27
N THR A 211 -40.88 20.35 -28.26
CA THR A 211 -40.28 21.68 -28.43
C THR A 211 -38.75 21.67 -28.44
N SER A 212 -38.11 20.52 -28.20
CA SER A 212 -36.66 20.39 -28.08
C SER A 212 -35.91 20.32 -29.42
N HIS A 213 -36.63 20.12 -30.53
CA HIS A 213 -36.04 19.91 -31.86
C HIS A 213 -37.05 20.28 -32.96
N ASP A 214 -36.57 20.41 -34.20
CA ASP A 214 -37.43 20.60 -35.38
C ASP A 214 -37.72 19.26 -36.10
N ILE A 215 -38.58 19.29 -37.12
CA ILE A 215 -38.94 18.07 -37.86
C ILE A 215 -37.74 17.36 -38.52
N ARG A 216 -36.71 18.11 -38.92
CA ARG A 216 -35.52 17.56 -39.61
C ARG A 216 -34.63 16.76 -38.68
N ARG A 217 -34.63 17.09 -37.39
CA ARG A 217 -33.90 16.33 -36.35
C ARG A 217 -34.82 15.49 -35.49
N CYS A 218 -36.02 15.17 -35.98
CA CYS A 218 -36.98 14.39 -35.22
C CYS A 218 -36.53 12.93 -35.10
N PRO A 219 -36.33 12.40 -33.88
CA PRO A 219 -35.95 11.00 -33.69
C PRO A 219 -36.98 10.01 -34.26
N ARG A 220 -38.24 10.43 -34.42
CA ARG A 220 -39.29 9.62 -35.06
C ARG A 220 -39.13 9.50 -36.58
N MET A 221 -38.34 10.38 -37.22
CA MET A 221 -38.02 10.33 -38.65
C MET A 221 -36.81 9.43 -38.94
N ALA A 222 -35.94 9.19 -37.96
CA ALA A 222 -34.75 8.35 -38.12
C ALA A 222 -35.05 6.84 -38.13
N ASN A 223 -36.29 6.44 -37.82
CA ASN A 223 -36.70 5.04 -37.66
C ASN A 223 -37.70 4.57 -38.74
N THR A 224 -37.55 5.04 -39.98
CA THR A 224 -38.21 4.37 -41.13
C THR A 224 -37.18 3.51 -41.87
N PRO A 225 -37.33 2.16 -41.89
CA PRO A 225 -36.49 1.30 -42.70
C PRO A 225 -36.85 1.50 -44.17
N THR A 226 -35.88 1.92 -44.98
CA THR A 226 -36.02 1.92 -46.43
C THR A 226 -35.81 0.49 -46.92
N SER A 227 -36.89 -0.23 -47.22
CA SER A 227 -36.83 -1.48 -47.97
C SER A 227 -36.68 -1.18 -49.48
N PRO A 228 -35.96 -2.02 -50.23
CA PRO A 228 -35.71 -1.83 -51.66
C PRO A 228 -36.89 -2.33 -52.51
N SER A 229 -37.18 -1.68 -53.64
CA SER A 229 -37.97 -2.28 -54.71
C SER A 229 -37.27 -2.08 -56.05
N ASP A 230 -37.15 -3.20 -56.75
CA ASP A 230 -36.47 -3.40 -58.02
C ASP A 230 -37.15 -2.71 -59.23
N ASN A 231 -36.31 -2.51 -60.25
CA ASN A 231 -36.53 -2.51 -61.69
C ASN A 231 -37.56 -1.52 -62.30
N GLU A 232 -37.10 -0.69 -63.24
CA GLU A 232 -37.18 -1.00 -64.67
C GLU A 232 -36.35 -0.02 -65.53
N GLU A 233 -36.06 -0.54 -66.72
CA GLU A 233 -35.11 -0.16 -67.74
C GLU A 233 -35.49 1.10 -68.55
N SER A 234 -34.48 1.87 -68.99
CA SER A 234 -34.45 2.61 -70.27
C SER A 234 -33.11 3.34 -70.46
N THR A 235 -32.26 2.84 -71.35
CA THR A 235 -31.22 3.59 -72.12
C THR A 235 -31.86 4.75 -72.94
N PRO A 236 -31.13 5.68 -73.62
CA PRO A 236 -29.68 5.90 -73.75
C PRO A 236 -29.27 7.41 -73.69
N ILE A 237 -27.99 7.73 -73.91
CA ILE A 237 -27.46 8.66 -74.95
C ILE A 237 -26.01 9.02 -74.58
N ASN A 238 -25.12 8.76 -75.54
CA ASN A 238 -23.69 9.03 -75.52
C ASN A 238 -23.42 10.10 -76.59
N LEU A 239 -22.95 11.29 -76.20
CA LEU A 239 -22.44 12.40 -77.03
C LEU A 239 -21.64 13.30 -76.05
N SER A 240 -20.39 13.76 -76.22
CA SER A 240 -19.38 13.67 -77.27
C SER A 240 -18.04 14.16 -76.66
N ASP A 241 -16.93 13.54 -77.05
CA ASP A 241 -15.67 14.10 -77.61
C ASP A 241 -15.40 15.63 -77.58
N PRO A 242 -14.13 16.09 -77.58
CA PRO A 242 -13.04 15.67 -78.49
C PRO A 242 -11.71 15.24 -77.88
#